data_AF-A0A969CZJ8-F1
#
_entry.id   AF-A0A969CZJ8-F1
#
_cell.length_a   1.000
_cell.length_b   1.000
_cell.length_c   1.000
_cell.angle_alpha   90.00
_cell.angle_beta   90.00
_cell.angle_gamma   90.00
#
_symmetry.space_group_name_H-M   'P 1'
#
loop_
_entity.id
_entity.type
_entity.pdbx_description
1 polymer ?
#
loop_
_entity_poly.entity_id
_entity_poly.type
_entity_poly.pdbx_seq_one_letter_code
_entity_poly.pdbx_strand_id
1 'polypeptide(L)'
;MPFADFVHLRVHSAYSLSEGALKPKQLVELARRQQMPAVAVTDTGNLFGAMEFSSYAKDAGVQPIAGCLMSVTRPDEPEGPGVRPAPDQLVLLVQNEAGYRNLMKLTSDAFLGTEPGLIPQVSLANLAAHAEGLLALTGGVAGEVGRHLVENQPDAARISLDRLKGIFPGRLYVEIQRHGLPQETQIEEALIELAYATGLPLVATNDVFFSDEGMFRAQTRDTGSMSTLYAPIERLIRTVNETTGSVFAAEVGRLLDLPQVARFLGVQNCMAELDGFAGYYGANNFYLYRFRDGRPPVLMPWDADNALSSPDMPLDYNLSTNELARRLMQVPVLAQTYVAAATECALLLQQPAPGDARGWLEREIDRLSGKIATSVQADRFAKGHDASVEIASLGERDAEIDHQHQKEDLDRAQGRRVELVGLEGEIRDRDQRHDRGRLQELDE
;
A
#
# COMPACT_ATOMS: atom_id res chain seq x y z
N MET A 1 16.51 33.92 -17.95
CA MET A 1 16.20 34.06 -16.51
C MET A 1 17.27 33.33 -15.74
N PRO A 2 17.72 33.84 -14.58
CA PRO A 2 18.67 33.10 -13.74
C PRO A 2 18.05 31.80 -13.27
N PHE A 3 18.88 30.77 -13.09
CA PHE A 3 18.49 29.53 -12.44
C PHE A 3 18.34 29.74 -10.92
N ALA A 4 17.63 28.85 -10.25
CA ALA A 4 17.57 28.82 -8.80
C ALA A 4 18.94 28.50 -8.19
N ASP A 5 19.21 29.07 -7.01
CA ASP A 5 20.46 28.85 -6.25
C ASP A 5 20.49 27.49 -5.53
N PHE A 6 19.43 26.68 -5.65
CA PHE A 6 19.26 25.41 -4.95
C PHE A 6 18.76 24.31 -5.89
N VAL A 7 19.25 23.08 -5.64
CA VAL A 7 18.84 21.85 -6.33
C VAL A 7 18.57 20.78 -5.28
N HIS A 8 17.43 20.09 -5.38
CA HIS A 8 17.15 18.96 -4.52
C HIS A 8 18.00 17.75 -4.92
N LEU A 9 18.77 17.23 -3.95
CA LEU A 9 19.64 16.05 -4.10
C LEU A 9 19.10 14.79 -3.40
N ARG A 10 18.03 14.92 -2.63
CA ARG A 10 17.34 13.81 -1.93
C ARG A 10 15.84 13.94 -2.14
N VAL A 11 15.32 13.15 -3.08
CA VAL A 11 13.91 13.17 -3.52
C VAL A 11 13.44 11.75 -3.79
N HIS A 12 12.30 11.42 -3.20
CA HIS A 12 11.60 10.16 -3.33
C HIS A 12 10.45 10.31 -4.33
N SER A 13 10.50 9.50 -5.38
CA SER A 13 9.43 9.39 -6.36
C SER A 13 8.40 8.35 -5.92
N ALA A 14 7.34 8.17 -6.71
CA ALA A 14 6.36 7.10 -6.53
C ALA A 14 6.96 5.67 -6.58
N TYR A 15 8.23 5.54 -6.99
CA TYR A 15 8.98 4.28 -6.96
C TYR A 15 9.68 4.00 -5.62
N SER A 16 9.70 4.96 -4.68
CA SER A 16 9.86 4.66 -3.25
C SER A 16 8.56 4.05 -2.74
N LEU A 17 8.45 2.73 -2.86
CA LEU A 17 7.19 2.00 -2.67
C LEU A 17 6.61 2.23 -1.28
N SER A 18 5.35 2.67 -1.23
CA SER A 18 4.61 3.00 0.00
C SER A 18 5.13 4.21 0.78
N GLU A 19 6.03 5.01 0.20
CA GLU A 19 6.61 6.21 0.84
C GLU A 19 6.42 7.47 -0.02
N GLY A 20 6.90 7.44 -1.27
CA GLY A 20 6.86 8.60 -2.16
C GLY A 20 5.56 8.74 -2.94
N ALA A 21 5.09 9.98 -3.13
CA ALA A 21 3.88 10.30 -3.89
C ALA A 21 4.15 11.02 -5.22
N LEU A 22 5.40 11.44 -5.46
CA LEU A 22 5.78 12.21 -6.65
C LEU A 22 6.01 11.32 -7.88
N LYS A 23 5.16 11.44 -8.88
CA LYS A 23 5.44 10.79 -10.18
C LYS A 23 6.65 11.46 -10.85
N PRO A 24 7.55 10.71 -11.52
CA PRO A 24 8.75 11.30 -12.14
C PRO A 24 8.47 12.49 -13.06
N LYS A 25 7.40 12.41 -13.88
CA LYS A 25 6.98 13.52 -14.74
C LYS A 25 6.61 14.78 -13.95
N GLN A 26 5.86 14.63 -12.86
CA GLN A 26 5.45 15.75 -12.00
C GLN A 26 6.65 16.40 -11.30
N LEU A 27 7.63 15.60 -10.87
CA LEU A 27 8.88 16.09 -10.30
C LEU A 27 9.64 16.99 -11.27
N VAL A 28 9.78 16.56 -12.53
CA VAL A 28 10.47 17.35 -13.56
C VAL A 28 9.74 18.66 -13.86
N GLU A 29 8.40 18.63 -13.89
CA GLU A 29 7.59 19.84 -14.06
C GLU A 29 7.76 20.81 -12.88
N LEU A 30 7.86 20.30 -11.64
CA LEU A 30 8.16 21.11 -10.44
C LEU A 30 9.53 21.77 -10.56
N ALA A 31 10.57 21.01 -10.90
CA ALA A 31 11.93 21.52 -11.07
C ALA A 31 11.97 22.66 -12.10
N ARG A 32 11.28 22.51 -13.25
CA ARG A 32 11.16 23.57 -14.25
C ARG A 32 10.42 24.80 -13.76
N ARG A 33 9.28 24.62 -13.07
CA ARG A 33 8.51 25.74 -12.51
C ARG A 33 9.34 26.54 -11.51
N GLN A 34 10.18 25.86 -10.74
CA GLN A 34 11.08 26.47 -9.76
C GLN A 34 12.43 26.90 -10.36
N GLN A 35 12.61 26.81 -11.69
CA GLN A 35 13.83 27.21 -12.39
C GLN A 35 15.09 26.47 -11.90
N MET A 36 14.94 25.23 -11.42
CA MET A 36 16.07 24.39 -11.03
C MET A 36 16.74 23.81 -12.28
N PRO A 37 18.07 23.95 -12.43
CA PRO A 37 18.79 23.45 -13.59
C PRO A 37 18.98 21.92 -13.56
N ALA A 38 18.88 21.32 -12.37
CA ALA A 38 19.04 19.90 -12.12
C ALA A 38 18.10 19.45 -10.99
N VAL A 39 17.87 18.15 -10.89
CA VAL A 39 17.19 17.54 -9.73
C VAL A 39 17.61 16.08 -9.62
N ALA A 40 17.74 15.56 -8.39
CA ALA A 40 18.01 14.15 -8.15
C ALA A 40 16.74 13.34 -7.92
N VAL A 41 16.83 12.04 -8.20
CA VAL A 41 15.92 11.02 -7.66
C VAL A 41 16.75 10.00 -6.90
N THR A 42 16.40 9.79 -5.64
CA THR A 42 17.10 8.93 -4.68
C THR A 42 16.11 7.99 -4.01
N ASP A 43 15.42 7.19 -4.82
CA ASP A 43 14.39 6.28 -4.32
C ASP A 43 14.93 5.27 -3.28
N THR A 44 14.06 4.84 -2.37
CA THR A 44 14.42 3.97 -1.25
C THR A 44 14.80 2.58 -1.75
N GLY A 45 16.09 2.25 -1.63
CA GLY A 45 16.66 0.94 -1.93
C GLY A 45 16.59 0.50 -3.40
N ASN A 46 16.19 1.35 -4.35
CA ASN A 46 15.96 0.93 -5.73
C ASN A 46 16.28 2.00 -6.79
N LEU A 47 16.29 1.57 -8.05
CA LEU A 47 16.49 2.41 -9.24
C LEU A 47 15.33 2.28 -10.24
N PHE A 48 14.14 1.83 -9.83
CA PHE A 48 13.05 1.48 -10.73
C PHE A 48 12.60 2.67 -11.58
N GLY A 49 12.51 3.86 -10.98
CA GLY A 49 12.13 5.10 -11.65
C GLY A 49 13.26 5.83 -12.37
N ALA A 50 14.51 5.42 -12.22
CA ALA A 50 15.67 6.21 -12.63
C ALA A 50 15.73 6.47 -14.15
N MET A 51 15.40 5.46 -14.97
CA MET A 51 15.40 5.59 -16.42
C MET A 51 14.26 6.48 -16.91
N GLU A 52 13.04 6.25 -16.40
CA GLU A 52 11.86 7.03 -16.77
C GLU A 52 12.04 8.52 -16.39
N PHE A 53 12.48 8.77 -15.16
CA PHE A 53 12.84 10.10 -14.67
C PHE A 53 13.89 10.78 -15.57
N SER A 54 14.97 10.08 -15.90
CA SER A 54 16.05 10.63 -16.71
C SER A 54 15.57 11.04 -18.10
N SER A 55 14.66 10.28 -18.70
CA SER A 55 14.04 10.63 -19.99
C SER A 55 13.23 11.92 -19.89
N TYR A 56 12.32 12.01 -18.90
CA TYR A 56 11.51 13.22 -18.73
C TYR A 56 12.36 14.45 -18.43
N ALA A 57 13.36 14.33 -17.56
CA ALA A 57 14.23 15.43 -17.18
C ALA A 57 14.99 15.98 -18.40
N LYS A 58 15.59 15.08 -19.20
CA LYS A 58 16.29 15.42 -20.44
C LYS A 58 15.37 16.16 -21.41
N ASP A 59 14.18 15.63 -21.68
CA ASP A 59 13.22 16.24 -22.62
C ASP A 59 12.75 17.63 -22.16
N ALA A 60 12.77 17.85 -20.86
CA ALA A 60 12.37 19.11 -20.24
C ALA A 60 13.55 20.11 -20.09
N GLY A 61 14.78 19.70 -20.43
CA GLY A 61 15.99 20.53 -20.27
C GLY A 61 16.45 20.69 -18.81
N VAL A 62 16.09 19.73 -17.95
CA VAL A 62 16.56 19.63 -16.56
C VAL A 62 17.60 18.52 -16.50
N GLN A 63 18.75 18.78 -15.88
CA GLN A 63 19.79 17.77 -15.70
C GLN A 63 19.33 16.69 -14.69
N PRO A 64 19.18 15.42 -15.10
CA PRO A 64 18.86 14.36 -14.15
C PRO A 64 20.10 13.98 -13.33
N ILE A 65 19.89 13.76 -12.04
CA ILE A 65 20.89 13.15 -11.14
C ILE A 65 20.29 11.84 -10.62
N ALA A 66 20.84 10.71 -11.04
CA ALA A 66 20.40 9.41 -10.55
C ALA A 66 21.07 9.09 -9.21
N GLY A 67 20.32 8.49 -8.30
CA GLY A 67 20.83 8.04 -7.02
C GLY A 67 19.90 7.05 -6.33
N CYS A 68 20.20 6.73 -5.08
CA CYS A 68 19.44 5.80 -4.24
C CYS A 68 19.65 6.17 -2.78
N LEU A 69 18.60 6.12 -1.97
CA LEU A 69 18.74 6.04 -0.53
C LEU A 69 19.05 4.58 -0.16
N MET A 70 20.29 4.29 0.22
CA MET A 70 20.77 2.94 0.47
C MET A 70 20.75 2.63 1.97
N SER A 71 20.23 1.45 2.32
CA SER A 71 20.32 0.90 3.67
C SER A 71 21.67 0.19 3.85
N VAL A 72 22.39 0.54 4.91
CA VAL A 72 23.70 -0.01 5.27
C VAL A 72 23.61 -0.68 6.64
N THR A 73 24.07 -1.92 6.71
CA THR A 73 24.06 -2.70 7.97
C THR A 73 24.87 -2.02 9.06
N ARG A 74 24.32 -1.99 10.27
CA ARG A 74 24.98 -1.41 11.44
C ARG A 74 26.18 -2.26 11.85
N PRO A 75 27.38 -1.70 11.96
CA PRO A 75 28.57 -2.47 12.38
C PRO A 75 28.50 -2.93 13.84
N ASP A 76 27.74 -2.20 14.64
CA ASP A 76 27.47 -2.40 16.07
C ASP A 76 26.19 -3.21 16.32
N GLU A 77 25.62 -3.83 15.29
CA GLU A 77 24.43 -4.68 15.42
C GLU A 77 24.71 -5.87 16.35
N PRO A 78 23.88 -6.09 17.39
CA PRO A 78 24.05 -7.23 18.29
C PRO A 78 23.86 -8.57 17.56
N GLU A 79 24.82 -9.50 17.71
CA GLU A 79 24.66 -10.88 17.24
C GLU A 79 23.71 -11.66 18.16
N GLY A 80 22.62 -12.22 17.62
CA GLY A 80 21.76 -13.16 18.36
C GLY A 80 20.25 -13.03 18.07
N PRO A 81 19.42 -13.87 18.70
CA PRO A 81 17.97 -13.81 18.55
C PRO A 81 17.41 -12.58 19.26
N GLY A 82 16.76 -11.68 18.50
CA GLY A 82 16.16 -10.45 18.99
C GLY A 82 15.59 -9.59 17.86
N VAL A 83 14.97 -8.47 18.21
CA VAL A 83 14.52 -7.47 17.22
C VAL A 83 15.77 -6.78 16.66
N ARG A 84 16.06 -7.01 15.38
CA ARG A 84 17.16 -6.33 14.69
C ARG A 84 16.83 -4.85 14.51
N PRO A 85 17.77 -3.93 14.82
CA PRO A 85 17.56 -2.52 14.58
C PRO A 85 17.46 -2.23 13.08
N ALA A 86 16.79 -1.13 12.73
CA ALA A 86 16.73 -0.68 11.33
C ALA A 86 18.14 -0.29 10.84
N PRO A 87 18.52 -0.60 9.58
CA PRO A 87 19.81 -0.21 9.04
C PRO A 87 20.01 1.30 9.01
N ASP A 88 21.27 1.73 8.99
CA ASP A 88 21.61 3.14 8.79
C ASP A 88 21.40 3.52 7.32
N GLN A 89 21.02 4.77 7.05
CA GLN A 89 20.77 5.25 5.70
C GLN A 89 21.96 6.05 5.14
N LEU A 90 22.26 5.85 3.86
CA LEU A 90 23.27 6.62 3.14
C LEU A 90 22.73 6.99 1.75
N VAL A 91 22.78 8.28 1.41
CA VAL A 91 22.35 8.73 0.07
C VAL A 91 23.51 8.55 -0.89
N LEU A 92 23.31 7.81 -1.98
CA LEU A 92 24.30 7.58 -3.02
C LEU A 92 23.86 8.27 -4.32
N LEU A 93 24.71 9.12 -4.88
CA LEU A 93 24.51 9.81 -6.16
C LEU A 93 25.52 9.31 -7.19
N VAL A 94 25.06 9.14 -8.43
CA VAL A 94 25.86 8.64 -9.53
C VAL A 94 26.66 9.80 -10.16
N GLN A 95 27.98 9.70 -10.11
CA GLN A 95 28.89 10.69 -10.72
C GLN A 95 29.20 10.35 -12.19
N ASN A 96 29.26 9.07 -12.53
CA ASN A 96 29.64 8.58 -13.86
C ASN A 96 29.10 7.17 -14.13
N GLU A 97 29.43 6.61 -15.30
CA GLU A 97 28.99 5.27 -15.73
C GLU A 97 29.43 4.14 -14.79
N ALA A 98 30.65 4.21 -14.24
CA ALA A 98 31.14 3.23 -13.26
C ALA A 98 30.30 3.30 -11.97
N GLY A 99 29.99 4.51 -11.51
CA GLY A 99 29.07 4.73 -10.40
C GLY A 99 27.70 4.13 -10.64
N TYR A 100 27.13 4.31 -11.83
CA TYR A 100 25.83 3.74 -12.17
C TYR A 100 25.84 2.20 -12.09
N ARG A 101 26.87 1.55 -12.65
CA ARG A 101 27.05 0.10 -12.57
C ARG A 101 27.20 -0.38 -11.13
N ASN A 102 28.00 0.33 -10.34
CA ASN A 102 28.20 0.02 -8.94
C ASN A 102 26.91 0.18 -8.11
N LEU A 103 26.11 1.21 -8.38
CA LEU A 103 24.82 1.39 -7.70
C LEU A 103 23.82 0.29 -8.08
N MET A 104 23.78 -0.12 -9.35
CA MET A 104 22.98 -1.29 -9.77
C MET A 104 23.43 -2.57 -9.05
N LYS A 105 24.75 -2.76 -8.88
CA LYS A 105 25.28 -3.93 -8.16
C LYS A 105 24.91 -3.90 -6.69
N LEU A 106 25.08 -2.76 -6.01
CA LEU A 106 24.72 -2.57 -4.60
C LEU A 106 23.23 -2.80 -4.36
N THR A 107 22.35 -2.20 -5.18
CA THR A 107 20.90 -2.41 -5.06
C THR A 107 20.51 -3.87 -5.31
N SER A 108 21.11 -4.53 -6.31
CA SER A 108 20.88 -5.97 -6.54
C SER A 108 21.34 -6.83 -5.36
N ASP A 109 22.52 -6.55 -4.82
CA ASP A 109 23.08 -7.29 -3.68
C ASP A 109 22.25 -7.08 -2.41
N ALA A 110 21.73 -5.87 -2.19
CA ALA A 110 20.81 -5.60 -1.09
C ALA A 110 19.57 -6.48 -1.17
N PHE A 111 18.92 -6.55 -2.34
CA PHE A 111 17.71 -7.36 -2.52
C PHE A 111 17.96 -8.87 -2.48
N LEU A 112 19.07 -9.35 -3.02
CA LEU A 112 19.36 -10.79 -3.13
C LEU A 112 20.08 -11.36 -1.91
N GLY A 113 20.87 -10.54 -1.21
CA GLY A 113 21.70 -10.96 -0.09
C GLY A 113 21.06 -10.77 1.29
N THR A 114 19.96 -10.02 1.39
CA THR A 114 19.25 -9.80 2.64
C THR A 114 18.26 -10.91 2.93
N GLU A 115 18.18 -11.36 4.19
CA GLU A 115 17.20 -12.37 4.60
C GLU A 115 15.76 -11.89 4.40
N PRO A 116 14.84 -12.77 3.96
CA PRO A 116 13.43 -12.43 3.79
C PRO A 116 12.81 -11.82 5.06
N GLY A 117 12.08 -10.73 4.90
CA GLY A 117 11.40 -10.03 6.00
C GLY A 117 12.22 -8.90 6.63
N LEU A 118 13.50 -8.75 6.30
CA LEU A 118 14.30 -7.57 6.67
C LEU A 118 14.26 -6.50 5.58
N ILE A 119 14.65 -5.28 5.96
CA ILE A 119 14.89 -4.18 5.00
C ILE A 119 16.12 -4.55 4.15
N PRO A 120 16.01 -4.58 2.80
CA PRO A 120 17.15 -4.83 1.92
C PRO A 120 18.31 -3.88 2.23
N GLN A 121 19.49 -4.41 2.49
CA GLN A 121 20.65 -3.66 2.97
C GLN A 121 21.98 -4.24 2.46
N VAL A 122 23.02 -3.41 2.44
CA VAL A 122 24.40 -3.84 2.14
C VAL A 122 25.31 -3.69 3.35
N SER A 123 26.31 -4.56 3.47
CA SER A 123 27.38 -4.36 4.44
C SER A 123 28.30 -3.21 4.01
N LEU A 124 28.99 -2.59 4.97
CA LEU A 124 30.03 -1.59 4.68
C LEU A 124 31.15 -2.14 3.79
N ALA A 125 31.47 -3.43 3.91
CA ALA A 125 32.48 -4.06 3.06
C ALA A 125 32.02 -4.12 1.59
N ASN A 126 30.74 -4.47 1.36
CA ASN A 126 30.17 -4.43 0.01
C ASN A 126 30.11 -2.99 -0.52
N LEU A 127 29.67 -2.04 0.30
CA LEU A 127 29.67 -0.62 -0.04
C LEU A 127 31.06 -0.13 -0.46
N ALA A 128 32.10 -0.45 0.33
CA ALA A 128 33.47 -0.07 0.04
C ALA A 128 34.00 -0.67 -1.27
N ALA A 129 33.65 -1.93 -1.57
CA ALA A 129 34.05 -2.61 -2.80
C ALA A 129 33.43 -1.99 -4.07
N HIS A 130 32.29 -1.31 -3.94
CA HIS A 130 31.54 -0.72 -5.05
C HIS A 130 31.36 0.82 -4.89
N ALA A 131 32.28 1.50 -4.20
CA ALA A 131 32.16 2.95 -3.97
C ALA A 131 32.65 3.82 -5.14
N GLU A 132 33.36 3.25 -6.12
CA GLU A 132 33.91 4.02 -7.26
C GLU A 132 32.80 4.69 -8.07
N GLY A 133 33.00 5.96 -8.47
CA GLY A 133 32.03 6.71 -9.28
C GLY A 133 30.75 7.14 -8.55
N LEU A 134 30.66 6.91 -7.24
CA LEU A 134 29.56 7.34 -6.38
C LEU A 134 29.91 8.51 -5.47
N LEU A 135 28.95 9.37 -5.20
CA LEU A 135 29.07 10.44 -4.21
C LEU A 135 28.09 10.14 -3.07
N ALA A 136 28.51 10.33 -1.82
CA ALA A 136 27.72 9.97 -0.66
C ALA A 136 27.32 11.20 0.17
N LEU A 137 26.06 11.22 0.64
CA LEU A 137 25.59 12.15 1.66
C LEU A 137 25.31 11.35 2.94
N THR A 138 25.72 11.87 4.09
CA THR A 138 25.77 11.10 5.35
C THR A 138 24.43 10.62 5.92
N GLY A 139 23.29 11.02 5.37
CA GLY A 139 21.97 10.50 5.76
C GLY A 139 21.24 11.28 6.84
N GLY A 140 21.82 12.40 7.33
CA GLY A 140 21.27 13.18 8.43
C GLY A 140 21.11 12.36 9.72
N VAL A 141 19.97 12.48 10.39
CA VAL A 141 19.63 11.74 11.63
C VAL A 141 19.58 10.22 11.39
N ALA A 142 19.13 9.78 10.21
CA ALA A 142 18.95 8.36 9.88
C ALA A 142 20.24 7.67 9.43
N GLY A 143 21.31 8.43 9.19
CA GLY A 143 22.62 7.88 8.87
C GLY A 143 23.44 7.57 10.11
N GLU A 144 24.47 6.73 9.94
CA GLU A 144 25.28 6.21 11.04
C GLU A 144 25.90 7.32 11.92
N VAL A 145 26.43 8.37 11.29
CA VAL A 145 27.05 9.50 12.01
C VAL A 145 26.00 10.24 12.85
N GLY A 146 24.82 10.52 12.28
CA GLY A 146 23.76 11.22 12.98
C GLY A 146 23.17 10.38 14.11
N ARG A 147 22.98 9.08 13.89
CA ARG A 147 22.54 8.14 14.93
C ARG A 147 23.46 8.16 16.15
N HIS A 148 24.76 8.00 15.96
CA HIS A 148 25.71 8.04 17.07
C HIS A 148 25.65 9.37 17.84
N LEU A 149 25.44 10.50 17.16
CA LEU A 149 25.26 11.79 17.82
C LEU A 149 23.95 11.87 18.61
N VAL A 150 22.84 11.35 18.08
CA VAL A 150 21.55 11.26 18.80
C VAL A 150 21.71 10.41 20.07
N GLU A 151 22.48 9.32 19.99
CA GLU A 151 22.77 8.40 21.09
C GLU A 151 23.86 8.93 22.06
N ASN A 152 24.31 10.17 21.88
CA ASN A 152 25.37 10.82 22.68
C ASN A 152 26.72 10.07 22.65
N GLN A 153 27.09 9.54 21.49
CA GLN A 153 28.34 8.80 21.23
C GLN A 153 29.24 9.56 20.22
N PRO A 154 29.80 10.73 20.58
CA PRO A 154 30.56 11.57 19.65
C PRO A 154 31.83 10.90 19.08
N ASP A 155 32.51 10.06 19.89
CA ASP A 155 33.68 9.32 19.42
C ASP A 155 33.30 8.28 18.34
N ALA A 156 32.18 7.59 18.52
CA ALA A 156 31.66 6.65 17.52
C ALA A 156 31.25 7.39 16.24
N ALA A 157 30.58 8.54 16.36
CA ALA A 157 30.24 9.39 15.23
C ALA A 157 31.48 9.82 14.42
N ARG A 158 32.57 10.18 15.11
CA ARG A 158 33.83 10.54 14.47
C ARG A 158 34.45 9.36 13.72
N ILE A 159 34.49 8.18 14.34
CA ILE A 159 35.01 6.95 13.71
C ILE A 159 34.20 6.58 12.47
N SER A 160 32.86 6.65 12.54
CA SER A 160 31.99 6.39 11.40
C SER A 160 32.23 7.38 10.27
N LEU A 161 32.37 8.67 10.57
CA LEU A 161 32.63 9.71 9.57
C LEU A 161 34.00 9.52 8.90
N ASP A 162 35.05 9.24 9.67
CA ASP A 162 36.39 8.98 9.13
C ASP A 162 36.42 7.72 8.27
N ARG A 163 35.66 6.67 8.63
CA ARG A 163 35.50 5.46 7.80
C ARG A 163 34.78 5.76 6.49
N LEU A 164 33.65 6.47 6.51
CA LEU A 164 32.94 6.87 5.28
C LEU A 164 33.83 7.77 4.41
N LYS A 165 34.62 8.67 5.01
CA LYS A 165 35.58 9.52 4.30
C LYS A 165 36.65 8.70 3.59
N GLY A 166 37.10 7.59 4.20
CA GLY A 166 38.00 6.63 3.57
C GLY A 166 37.38 5.89 2.39
N ILE A 167 36.08 5.57 2.45
CA ILE A 167 35.34 4.91 1.35
C ILE A 167 35.08 5.88 0.19
N PHE A 168 34.76 7.14 0.49
CA PHE A 168 34.41 8.18 -0.48
C PHE A 168 35.39 9.36 -0.48
N PRO A 169 36.68 9.14 -0.80
CA PRO A 169 37.68 10.20 -0.77
C PRO A 169 37.32 11.33 -1.75
N GLY A 170 37.18 12.55 -1.23
CA GLY A 170 36.77 13.73 -1.99
C GLY A 170 35.32 13.71 -2.51
N ARG A 171 34.51 12.73 -2.07
CA ARG A 171 33.15 12.47 -2.57
C ARG A 171 32.12 12.22 -1.44
N LEU A 172 32.45 12.61 -0.21
CA LEU A 172 31.56 12.54 0.94
C LEU A 172 31.13 13.94 1.37
N TYR A 173 29.85 14.11 1.67
CA TYR A 173 29.25 15.36 2.11
C TYR A 173 28.45 15.11 3.39
N VAL A 174 28.63 15.98 4.38
CA VAL A 174 27.86 15.94 5.63
C VAL A 174 26.49 16.57 5.37
N GLU A 175 25.44 15.76 5.45
CA GLU A 175 24.07 16.14 5.15
C GLU A 175 23.39 16.81 6.34
N ILE A 176 22.79 17.97 6.11
CA ILE A 176 22.00 18.74 7.08
C ILE A 176 20.55 18.84 6.59
N GLN A 177 19.62 18.57 7.50
CA GLN A 177 18.17 18.61 7.28
C GLN A 177 17.50 19.39 8.42
N ARG A 178 16.42 20.11 8.09
CA ARG A 178 15.70 20.98 9.03
C ARG A 178 14.19 20.88 8.82
N HIS A 179 13.64 19.73 9.18
CA HIS A 179 12.19 19.50 9.19
C HIS A 179 11.54 19.96 10.50
N GLY A 180 12.35 20.43 11.46
CA GLY A 180 11.89 20.89 12.78
C GLY A 180 11.81 19.75 13.80
N LEU A 181 12.52 18.65 13.57
CA LEU A 181 12.57 17.53 14.50
C LEU A 181 13.55 17.82 15.64
N PRO A 182 13.24 17.41 16.89
CA PRO A 182 14.15 17.58 18.02
C PRO A 182 15.53 16.96 17.79
N GLN A 183 15.58 15.78 17.15
CA GLN A 183 16.82 15.07 16.85
C GLN A 183 17.71 15.84 15.86
N GLU A 184 17.13 16.52 14.88
CA GLU A 184 17.90 17.36 13.94
C GLU A 184 18.56 18.52 14.67
N THR A 185 17.79 19.19 15.52
CA THR A 185 18.28 20.32 16.34
C THR A 185 19.37 19.85 17.30
N GLN A 186 19.23 18.65 17.88
CA GLN A 186 20.20 18.07 18.81
C GLN A 186 21.57 17.84 18.16
N ILE A 187 21.63 17.38 16.90
CA ILE A 187 22.89 16.94 16.28
C ILE A 187 23.50 17.94 15.30
N GLU A 188 22.78 18.98 14.89
CA GLU A 188 23.21 19.90 13.82
C GLU A 188 24.57 20.54 14.11
N GLU A 189 24.76 21.11 15.30
CA GLU A 189 26.01 21.78 15.68
C GLU A 189 27.19 20.79 15.65
N ALA A 190 27.01 19.60 16.23
CA ALA A 190 28.03 18.56 16.23
C ALA A 190 28.36 18.03 14.82
N LEU A 191 27.38 17.90 13.92
CA LEU A 191 27.63 17.55 12.51
C LEU A 191 28.46 18.63 11.81
N ILE A 192 28.15 19.91 12.04
CA ILE A 192 28.90 21.04 11.47
C ILE A 192 30.34 21.06 11.98
N GLU A 193 30.54 20.89 13.29
CA GLU A 193 31.87 20.81 13.90
C GLU A 193 32.68 19.64 13.34
N LEU A 194 32.07 18.45 13.22
CA LEU A 194 32.71 17.28 12.62
C LEU A 194 33.09 17.52 11.16
N ALA A 195 32.23 18.17 10.37
CA ALA A 195 32.50 18.52 8.98
C ALA A 195 33.74 19.44 8.90
N TYR A 196 33.80 20.51 9.70
CA TYR A 196 34.96 21.41 9.73
C TYR A 196 36.23 20.72 10.24
N ALA A 197 36.14 19.92 11.30
CA ALA A 197 37.27 19.21 11.88
C ALA A 197 37.85 18.12 10.95
N THR A 198 37.06 17.64 9.99
CA THR A 198 37.49 16.66 8.99
C THR A 198 37.75 17.27 7.61
N GLY A 199 37.46 18.57 7.42
CA GLY A 199 37.54 19.24 6.13
C GLY A 199 36.56 18.71 5.09
N LEU A 200 35.41 18.18 5.52
CA LEU A 200 34.35 17.69 4.64
C LEU A 200 33.34 18.81 4.33
N PRO A 201 32.81 18.86 3.09
CA PRO A 201 31.79 19.83 2.71
C PRO A 201 30.43 19.50 3.37
N LEU A 202 29.66 20.56 3.63
CA LEU A 202 28.26 20.46 4.05
C LEU A 202 27.34 20.46 2.82
N VAL A 203 26.20 19.79 2.93
CA VAL A 203 25.12 19.82 1.94
C VAL A 203 23.77 19.91 2.64
N ALA A 204 22.89 20.77 2.14
CA ALA A 204 21.51 20.88 2.63
C ALA A 204 20.59 20.02 1.76
N THR A 205 19.73 19.23 2.39
CA THR A 205 18.65 18.49 1.71
C THR A 205 17.34 18.61 2.48
N ASN A 206 16.24 18.16 1.89
CA ASN A 206 14.88 18.30 2.45
C ASN A 206 14.06 16.99 2.37
N ASP A 207 14.72 15.87 2.12
CA ASP A 207 14.11 14.52 2.04
C ASP A 207 12.69 14.49 1.44
N VAL A 208 12.57 14.86 0.16
CA VAL A 208 11.26 15.22 -0.42
C VAL A 208 10.46 14.00 -0.82
N PHE A 209 9.22 13.85 -0.34
CA PHE A 209 8.30 12.75 -0.71
C PHE A 209 7.07 13.18 -1.54
N PHE A 210 6.72 14.46 -1.52
CA PHE A 210 5.49 15.01 -2.10
C PHE A 210 5.69 16.42 -2.68
N SER A 211 4.72 16.90 -3.47
CA SER A 211 4.85 18.19 -4.19
C SER A 211 4.68 19.42 -3.33
N ASP A 212 3.85 19.33 -2.28
CA ASP A 212 3.48 20.45 -1.42
C ASP A 212 2.96 19.96 -0.05
N GLU A 213 2.93 20.87 0.92
CA GLU A 213 2.50 20.60 2.31
C GLU A 213 1.09 20.00 2.41
N GLY A 214 0.19 20.31 1.47
CA GLY A 214 -1.17 19.79 1.45
C GLY A 214 -1.25 18.28 1.26
N MET A 215 -0.21 17.66 0.70
CA MET A 215 -0.09 16.21 0.55
C MET A 215 0.49 15.51 1.78
N PHE A 216 1.06 16.24 2.74
CA PHE A 216 1.70 15.66 3.92
C PHE A 216 0.71 15.01 4.90
N ARG A 217 -0.53 15.53 4.99
CA ARG A 217 -1.55 14.99 5.89
C ARG A 217 -2.60 14.20 5.13
N ALA A 218 -2.67 12.88 5.37
CA ALA A 218 -3.88 12.12 5.10
C ALA A 218 -5.03 12.73 5.91
N GLN A 219 -6.13 13.07 5.25
CA GLN A 219 -7.32 13.63 5.90
C GLN A 219 -8.42 12.60 5.95
N THR A 220 -8.34 11.68 6.92
CA THR A 220 -9.41 10.74 7.20
C THR A 220 -10.53 11.43 8.00
N ARG A 221 -11.78 10.95 7.90
CA ARG A 221 -12.95 11.57 8.57
C ARG A 221 -13.30 10.88 9.89
N ASP A 222 -12.39 10.09 10.44
CA ASP A 222 -12.60 9.14 11.54
C ASP A 222 -12.96 9.85 12.85
N THR A 223 -12.62 11.13 12.96
CA THR A 223 -13.00 12.01 14.08
C THR A 223 -14.30 12.77 13.84
N GLY A 224 -14.97 12.55 12.72
CA GLY A 224 -16.28 13.12 12.41
C GLY A 224 -17.35 12.55 13.31
N SER A 225 -18.38 13.34 13.64
CA SER A 225 -19.51 12.83 14.42
C SER A 225 -20.15 11.62 13.74
N MET A 226 -20.71 10.68 14.51
CA MET A 226 -21.50 9.55 13.98
C MET A 226 -22.57 10.03 12.99
N SER A 227 -23.23 11.15 13.30
CA SER A 227 -24.20 11.77 12.39
C SER A 227 -23.59 12.22 11.05
N THR A 228 -22.34 12.65 11.02
CA THR A 228 -21.65 13.06 9.79
C THR A 228 -21.20 11.85 8.97
N LEU A 229 -20.79 10.77 9.65
CA LEU A 229 -20.31 9.54 9.03
C LEU A 229 -21.43 8.67 8.46
N TYR A 230 -22.49 8.44 9.25
CA TYR A 230 -23.54 7.47 8.92
C TYR A 230 -24.78 8.06 8.25
N ALA A 231 -25.10 9.35 8.43
CA ALA A 231 -26.30 9.93 7.83
C ALA A 231 -26.39 9.79 6.29
N PRO A 232 -25.28 9.83 5.51
CA PRO A 232 -25.34 9.55 4.08
C PRO A 232 -25.73 8.12 3.76
N ILE A 233 -25.24 7.15 4.53
CA ILE A 233 -25.57 5.71 4.37
C ILE A 233 -27.02 5.47 4.78
N GLU A 234 -27.42 6.02 5.93
CA GLU A 234 -28.80 5.94 6.40
C GLU A 234 -29.75 6.54 5.35
N ARG A 235 -29.41 7.71 4.80
CA ARG A 235 -30.18 8.33 3.72
C ARG A 235 -30.24 7.43 2.49
N LEU A 236 -29.14 6.81 2.08
CA LEU A 236 -29.12 5.88 0.94
C LEU A 236 -30.05 4.68 1.20
N ILE A 237 -29.87 3.97 2.32
CA ILE A 237 -30.69 2.80 2.70
C ILE A 237 -32.17 3.19 2.77
N ARG A 238 -32.48 4.30 3.44
CA ARG A 238 -33.83 4.83 3.54
C ARG A 238 -34.43 5.12 2.16
N THR A 239 -33.70 5.84 1.31
CA THR A 239 -34.15 6.17 -0.05
C THR A 239 -34.39 4.91 -0.87
N VAL A 240 -33.49 3.92 -0.79
CA VAL A 240 -33.64 2.64 -1.49
C VAL A 240 -34.90 1.90 -1.05
N ASN A 241 -35.21 1.88 0.24
CA ASN A 241 -36.37 1.16 0.78
C ASN A 241 -37.70 1.92 0.59
N GLU A 242 -37.70 3.24 0.79
CA GLU A 242 -38.94 4.05 0.87
C GLU A 242 -39.38 4.64 -0.48
N THR A 243 -38.48 4.83 -1.45
CA THR A 243 -38.85 5.43 -2.75
C THR A 243 -39.83 4.54 -3.50
N THR A 244 -40.91 5.06 -4.08
CA THR A 244 -41.89 4.24 -4.81
C THR A 244 -41.97 4.63 -6.29
N GLY A 245 -42.25 3.63 -7.13
CA GLY A 245 -42.59 3.84 -8.54
C GLY A 245 -41.46 4.37 -9.41
N SER A 246 -41.82 5.17 -10.41
CA SER A 246 -40.95 5.57 -11.53
C SER A 246 -39.80 6.52 -11.17
N VAL A 247 -39.75 7.05 -9.94
CA VAL A 247 -38.71 8.01 -9.51
C VAL A 247 -37.50 7.35 -8.84
N PHE A 248 -37.51 6.03 -8.63
CA PHE A 248 -36.43 5.29 -7.98
C PHE A 248 -35.04 5.60 -8.56
N ALA A 249 -34.88 5.47 -9.88
CA ALA A 249 -33.59 5.68 -10.52
C ALA A 249 -33.10 7.13 -10.39
N ALA A 250 -34.02 8.09 -10.38
CA ALA A 250 -33.69 9.51 -10.26
C ALA A 250 -33.26 9.88 -8.83
N GLU A 251 -33.94 9.36 -7.81
CA GLU A 251 -33.64 9.67 -6.41
C GLU A 251 -32.41 8.91 -5.89
N VAL A 252 -32.34 7.59 -6.13
CA VAL A 252 -31.17 6.79 -5.70
C VAL A 252 -29.94 7.12 -6.55
N GLY A 253 -30.12 7.47 -7.83
CA GLY A 253 -29.03 7.88 -8.72
C GLY A 253 -28.27 9.14 -8.28
N ARG A 254 -28.85 9.97 -7.40
CA ARG A 254 -28.15 11.11 -6.77
C ARG A 254 -27.24 10.67 -5.63
N LEU A 255 -27.49 9.49 -5.05
CA LEU A 255 -26.82 8.96 -3.87
C LEU A 255 -25.89 7.79 -4.18
N LEU A 256 -26.00 7.21 -5.38
CA LEU A 256 -25.22 6.05 -5.79
C LEU A 256 -25.18 5.95 -7.33
N ASP A 257 -24.02 5.61 -7.90
CA ASP A 257 -23.87 5.34 -9.34
C ASP A 257 -24.57 4.00 -9.72
N LEU A 258 -25.84 4.08 -10.10
CA LEU A 258 -26.65 2.90 -10.42
C LEU A 258 -26.14 2.09 -11.62
N PRO A 259 -25.70 2.69 -12.75
CA PRO A 259 -25.05 1.94 -13.82
C PRO A 259 -23.84 1.14 -13.37
N GLN A 260 -22.99 1.74 -12.53
CA GLN A 260 -21.83 1.03 -11.98
C GLN A 260 -22.26 -0.14 -11.09
N VAL A 261 -23.24 0.05 -10.20
CA VAL A 261 -23.75 -1.04 -9.35
C VAL A 261 -24.33 -2.18 -10.20
N ALA A 262 -25.09 -1.86 -11.25
CA ALA A 262 -25.62 -2.88 -12.16
C ALA A 262 -24.49 -3.67 -12.87
N ARG A 263 -23.44 -2.97 -13.33
CA ARG A 263 -22.25 -3.62 -13.91
C ARG A 263 -21.55 -4.50 -12.89
N PHE A 264 -21.37 -4.01 -11.67
CA PHE A 264 -20.73 -4.74 -10.58
C PHE A 264 -21.48 -6.04 -10.24
N LEU A 265 -22.81 -5.96 -10.06
CA LEU A 265 -23.65 -7.15 -9.83
C LEU A 265 -23.51 -8.17 -10.96
N GLY A 266 -23.42 -7.72 -12.22
CA GLY A 266 -23.23 -8.61 -13.37
C GLY A 266 -21.89 -9.34 -13.34
N VAL A 267 -20.81 -8.63 -12.99
CA VAL A 267 -19.47 -9.21 -12.82
C VAL A 267 -19.48 -10.19 -11.64
N GLN A 268 -20.00 -9.76 -10.48
CA GLN A 268 -20.02 -10.53 -9.24
C GLN A 268 -20.75 -11.86 -9.43
N ASN A 269 -21.99 -11.84 -9.97
CA ASN A 269 -22.76 -13.06 -10.15
C ASN A 269 -22.17 -13.95 -11.26
N CYS A 270 -21.56 -13.38 -12.30
CA CYS A 270 -20.83 -14.16 -13.30
C CYS A 270 -19.61 -14.89 -12.70
N MET A 271 -18.97 -14.28 -11.70
CA MET A 271 -17.86 -14.88 -10.98
C MET A 271 -18.31 -15.81 -9.86
N ALA A 272 -19.62 -15.98 -9.61
CA ALA A 272 -20.15 -16.76 -8.50
C ALA A 272 -19.51 -16.40 -7.14
N GLU A 273 -19.35 -15.10 -6.89
CA GLU A 273 -18.80 -14.58 -5.64
C GLU A 273 -19.81 -14.73 -4.48
N LEU A 274 -19.41 -15.47 -3.45
CA LEU A 274 -20.27 -15.88 -2.34
C LEU A 274 -20.40 -14.82 -1.24
N ASP A 275 -19.42 -13.94 -1.05
CA ASP A 275 -19.44 -12.97 0.05
C ASP A 275 -19.43 -11.49 -0.40
N GLY A 276 -19.69 -11.25 -1.69
CA GLY A 276 -19.90 -9.90 -2.22
C GLY A 276 -21.30 -9.33 -1.97
N PHE A 277 -21.62 -8.18 -2.56
CA PHE A 277 -22.84 -7.42 -2.31
C PHE A 277 -24.18 -8.17 -2.53
N ALA A 278 -24.25 -9.05 -3.52
CA ALA A 278 -25.39 -9.96 -3.73
C ALA A 278 -25.04 -11.44 -3.44
N GLY A 279 -24.00 -11.69 -2.66
CA GLY A 279 -23.51 -13.03 -2.35
C GLY A 279 -24.43 -13.81 -1.40
N TYR A 280 -24.06 -15.06 -1.13
CA TYR A 280 -24.73 -15.95 -0.17
C TYR A 280 -24.85 -15.34 1.23
N TYR A 281 -23.81 -14.64 1.70
CA TYR A 281 -23.78 -14.04 3.04
C TYR A 281 -24.54 -12.70 3.16
N GLY A 282 -25.25 -12.28 2.10
CA GLY A 282 -25.87 -10.96 2.03
C GLY A 282 -24.89 -9.88 1.58
N ALA A 283 -25.26 -8.61 1.77
CA ALA A 283 -24.47 -7.49 1.26
C ALA A 283 -23.20 -7.25 2.09
N ASN A 284 -22.08 -7.86 1.69
CA ASN A 284 -20.77 -7.74 2.35
C ASN A 284 -19.64 -7.40 1.35
N ASN A 285 -18.44 -7.19 1.89
CA ASN A 285 -17.18 -6.99 1.16
C ASN A 285 -17.21 -5.89 0.11
N PHE A 286 -17.77 -4.73 0.48
CA PHE A 286 -17.75 -3.55 -0.37
C PHE A 286 -17.44 -2.28 0.42
N TYR A 287 -16.95 -1.30 -0.32
CA TYR A 287 -16.74 0.07 0.12
C TYR A 287 -17.71 0.99 -0.60
N LEU A 288 -18.21 1.99 0.13
CA LEU A 288 -18.94 3.10 -0.47
C LEU A 288 -18.02 4.32 -0.56
N TYR A 289 -17.45 4.54 -1.74
CA TYR A 289 -16.50 5.61 -1.98
C TYR A 289 -17.20 6.92 -2.33
N ARG A 290 -16.81 8.03 -1.71
CA ARG A 290 -17.43 9.36 -1.88
C ARG A 290 -16.42 10.37 -2.41
N PHE A 291 -16.77 11.05 -3.49
CA PHE A 291 -15.91 12.08 -4.08
C PHE A 291 -16.15 13.46 -3.46
N ARG A 292 -15.07 14.23 -3.28
CA ARG A 292 -15.11 15.62 -2.77
C ARG A 292 -15.77 16.60 -3.74
N ASP A 293 -15.77 16.29 -5.03
CA ASP A 293 -16.35 17.10 -6.10
C ASP A 293 -17.87 16.93 -6.23
N GLY A 294 -18.50 16.14 -5.37
CA GLY A 294 -19.95 15.95 -5.33
C GLY A 294 -20.49 14.94 -6.35
N ARG A 295 -19.61 14.22 -7.08
CA ARG A 295 -20.06 13.09 -7.91
C ARG A 295 -20.76 12.03 -7.06
N PRO A 296 -21.73 11.29 -7.64
CA PRO A 296 -22.40 10.20 -6.95
C PRO A 296 -21.39 9.23 -6.32
N PRO A 297 -21.64 8.79 -5.08
CA PRO A 297 -20.87 7.72 -4.46
C PRO A 297 -20.83 6.46 -5.34
N VAL A 298 -19.73 5.73 -5.23
CA VAL A 298 -19.40 4.56 -6.03
C VAL A 298 -19.24 3.36 -5.10
N LEU A 299 -19.78 2.22 -5.50
CA LEU A 299 -19.57 0.96 -4.80
C LEU A 299 -18.28 0.33 -5.35
N MET A 300 -17.32 0.07 -4.46
CA MET A 300 -16.08 -0.63 -4.81
C MET A 300 -16.04 -1.98 -4.09
N PRO A 301 -15.80 -3.10 -4.80
CA PRO A 301 -15.52 -4.36 -4.12
C PRO A 301 -14.26 -4.24 -3.27
N TRP A 302 -14.25 -4.92 -2.12
CA TRP A 302 -13.07 -4.99 -1.26
C TRP A 302 -12.14 -6.11 -1.73
N ASP A 303 -12.57 -7.35 -1.53
CA ASP A 303 -11.94 -8.56 -2.04
C ASP A 303 -12.98 -9.45 -2.75
N ALA A 304 -12.45 -10.48 -3.40
CA ALA A 304 -13.23 -11.45 -4.16
C ALA A 304 -12.53 -12.82 -4.03
N ASP A 305 -12.16 -13.16 -2.80
CA ASP A 305 -11.40 -14.36 -2.46
C ASP A 305 -12.28 -15.62 -2.51
N ASN A 306 -13.61 -15.46 -2.41
CA ASN A 306 -14.60 -16.52 -2.60
C ASN A 306 -15.16 -16.61 -4.03
N ALA A 307 -14.63 -15.84 -4.98
CA ALA A 307 -14.99 -15.94 -6.38
C ALA A 307 -14.76 -17.35 -6.91
N LEU A 308 -15.72 -17.83 -7.72
CA LEU A 308 -15.70 -19.12 -8.41
C LEU A 308 -15.72 -20.35 -7.47
N SER A 309 -15.95 -20.15 -6.18
CA SER A 309 -16.10 -21.24 -5.21
C SER A 309 -17.39 -22.03 -5.41
N SER A 310 -18.42 -21.43 -6.03
CA SER A 310 -19.70 -22.07 -6.35
C SER A 310 -20.15 -21.80 -7.80
N PRO A 311 -19.44 -22.32 -8.81
CA PRO A 311 -19.64 -21.96 -10.21
C PRO A 311 -21.03 -22.31 -10.76
N ASP A 312 -21.76 -23.21 -10.09
CA ASP A 312 -23.14 -23.59 -10.42
C ASP A 312 -24.18 -22.57 -9.91
N MET A 313 -23.76 -21.51 -9.20
CA MET A 313 -24.64 -20.45 -8.72
C MET A 313 -25.33 -19.75 -9.91
N PRO A 314 -26.66 -19.58 -9.88
CA PRO A 314 -27.37 -18.98 -11.00
C PRO A 314 -27.03 -17.50 -11.14
N LEU A 315 -27.03 -16.98 -12.37
CA LEU A 315 -26.71 -15.56 -12.61
C LEU A 315 -27.68 -14.62 -11.88
N ASP A 316 -28.94 -14.99 -11.72
CA ASP A 316 -29.92 -14.17 -11.01
C ASP A 316 -29.93 -14.34 -9.47
N TYR A 317 -28.90 -14.99 -8.92
CA TYR A 317 -28.78 -15.21 -7.48
C TYR A 317 -28.91 -13.89 -6.68
N ASN A 318 -29.78 -13.93 -5.68
CA ASN A 318 -30.15 -12.81 -4.79
C ASN A 318 -30.58 -11.50 -5.46
N LEU A 319 -30.81 -11.48 -6.78
CA LEU A 319 -31.34 -10.28 -7.45
C LEU A 319 -32.78 -9.98 -7.05
N SER A 320 -33.54 -10.95 -6.53
CA SER A 320 -34.92 -10.77 -6.09
C SER A 320 -35.07 -10.52 -4.58
N THR A 321 -34.06 -10.84 -3.79
CA THR A 321 -34.07 -10.75 -2.32
C THR A 321 -33.35 -9.50 -1.82
N ASN A 322 -32.29 -9.05 -2.51
CA ASN A 322 -31.65 -7.78 -2.22
C ASN A 322 -32.49 -6.62 -2.80
N GLU A 323 -32.96 -5.71 -1.94
CA GLU A 323 -33.91 -4.67 -2.34
C GLU A 323 -33.35 -3.69 -3.37
N LEU A 324 -32.06 -3.33 -3.27
CA LEU A 324 -31.39 -2.50 -4.27
C LEU A 324 -31.30 -3.22 -5.61
N ALA A 325 -30.85 -4.48 -5.62
CA ALA A 325 -30.74 -5.29 -6.82
C ALA A 325 -32.11 -5.50 -7.48
N ARG A 326 -33.12 -5.87 -6.70
CA ARG A 326 -34.49 -6.11 -7.16
C ARG A 326 -35.07 -4.89 -7.86
N ARG A 327 -34.85 -3.70 -7.31
CA ARG A 327 -35.34 -2.44 -7.90
C ARG A 327 -34.52 -1.98 -9.09
N LEU A 328 -33.20 -2.19 -9.08
CA LEU A 328 -32.33 -1.97 -10.25
C LEU A 328 -32.81 -2.79 -11.45
N MET A 329 -33.17 -4.06 -11.23
CA MET A 329 -33.65 -4.96 -12.29
C MET A 329 -35.03 -4.56 -12.84
N GLN A 330 -35.79 -3.71 -12.15
CA GLN A 330 -37.05 -3.15 -12.66
C GLN A 330 -36.84 -1.93 -13.57
N VAL A 331 -35.62 -1.39 -13.64
CA VAL A 331 -35.27 -0.26 -14.51
C VAL A 331 -34.62 -0.84 -15.79
N PRO A 332 -35.28 -0.77 -16.96
CA PRO A 332 -34.84 -1.52 -18.15
C PRO A 332 -33.39 -1.27 -18.58
N VAL A 333 -32.94 -0.01 -18.55
CA VAL A 333 -31.55 0.34 -18.92
C VAL A 333 -30.51 -0.22 -17.95
N LEU A 334 -30.84 -0.35 -16.67
CA LEU A 334 -29.93 -0.89 -15.66
C LEU A 334 -29.90 -2.43 -15.72
N ALA A 335 -31.06 -3.06 -15.94
CA ALA A 335 -31.12 -4.50 -16.22
C ALA A 335 -30.29 -4.88 -17.46
N GLN A 336 -30.37 -4.08 -18.54
CA GLN A 336 -29.52 -4.27 -19.72
C GLN A 336 -28.02 -4.10 -19.40
N THR A 337 -27.67 -3.15 -18.53
CA THR A 337 -26.28 -2.93 -18.10
C THR A 337 -25.74 -4.13 -17.34
N TYR A 338 -26.55 -4.73 -16.46
CA TYR A 338 -26.22 -5.96 -15.75
C TYR A 338 -25.97 -7.12 -16.73
N VAL A 339 -26.90 -7.37 -17.66
CA VAL A 339 -26.79 -8.47 -18.63
C VAL A 339 -25.56 -8.28 -19.53
N ALA A 340 -25.29 -7.06 -19.97
CA ALA A 340 -24.11 -6.73 -20.77
C ALA A 340 -22.81 -7.05 -20.01
N ALA A 341 -22.73 -6.69 -18.73
CA ALA A 341 -21.56 -6.97 -17.89
C ALA A 341 -21.33 -8.47 -17.69
N ALA A 342 -22.38 -9.22 -17.33
CA ALA A 342 -22.30 -10.67 -17.19
C ALA A 342 -21.89 -11.36 -18.51
N THR A 343 -22.41 -10.87 -19.64
CA THR A 343 -22.05 -11.39 -20.96
C THR A 343 -20.58 -11.09 -21.31
N GLU A 344 -20.10 -9.88 -21.03
CA GLU A 344 -18.70 -9.49 -21.24
C GLU A 344 -17.76 -10.37 -20.42
N CYS A 345 -18.10 -10.61 -19.14
CA CYS A 345 -17.38 -11.56 -18.29
C CYS A 345 -17.37 -12.97 -18.89
N ALA A 346 -18.52 -13.53 -19.24
CA ALA A 346 -18.61 -14.86 -19.84
C ALA A 346 -17.78 -14.99 -21.13
N LEU A 347 -17.79 -13.95 -21.98
CA LEU A 347 -16.96 -13.92 -23.18
C LEU A 347 -15.47 -13.90 -22.86
N LEU A 348 -15.03 -13.08 -21.90
CA LEU A 348 -13.64 -13.03 -21.44
C LEU A 348 -13.17 -14.38 -20.89
N LEU A 349 -14.04 -15.06 -20.13
CA LEU A 349 -13.76 -16.41 -19.64
C LEU A 349 -13.51 -17.39 -20.80
N GLN A 350 -14.19 -17.23 -21.94
CA GLN A 350 -14.11 -18.14 -23.08
C GLN A 350 -13.06 -17.76 -24.14
N GLN A 351 -12.33 -16.65 -24.02
CA GLN A 351 -11.37 -16.24 -25.06
C GLN A 351 -10.16 -17.21 -25.17
N PRO A 352 -10.03 -17.95 -26.29
CA PRO A 352 -8.93 -18.89 -26.49
C PRO A 352 -7.63 -18.13 -26.80
N ALA A 353 -6.49 -18.71 -26.46
CA ALA A 353 -5.18 -18.22 -26.89
C ALA A 353 -4.70 -19.04 -28.11
N PRO A 354 -3.83 -18.47 -28.98
CA PRO A 354 -3.23 -19.24 -30.07
C PRO A 354 -2.50 -20.47 -29.51
N GLY A 355 -2.99 -21.66 -29.82
CA GLY A 355 -2.40 -22.94 -29.37
C GLY A 355 -2.88 -23.46 -28.01
N ASP A 356 -3.86 -22.82 -27.36
CA ASP A 356 -4.48 -23.31 -26.12
C ASP A 356 -6.01 -23.17 -26.20
N ALA A 357 -6.70 -24.32 -26.17
CA ALA A 357 -8.16 -24.39 -26.29
C ALA A 357 -8.91 -23.91 -25.04
N ARG A 358 -8.19 -23.70 -23.93
CA ARG A 358 -8.75 -23.25 -22.65
C ARG A 358 -8.95 -21.73 -22.65
N GLY A 359 -9.92 -21.28 -21.85
CA GLY A 359 -10.27 -19.88 -21.66
C GLY A 359 -9.21 -19.04 -20.93
N TRP A 360 -9.35 -17.71 -20.93
CA TRP A 360 -8.37 -16.82 -20.26
C TRP A 360 -8.23 -17.10 -18.76
N LEU A 361 -9.35 -17.33 -18.07
CA LEU A 361 -9.36 -17.54 -16.63
C LEU A 361 -8.64 -18.83 -16.23
N GLU A 362 -8.90 -19.95 -16.91
CA GLU A 362 -8.23 -21.23 -16.62
C GLU A 362 -6.70 -21.09 -16.75
N ARG A 363 -6.25 -20.38 -17.79
CA ARG A 363 -4.80 -20.12 -17.97
C ARG A 363 -4.25 -19.21 -16.87
N GLU A 364 -5.01 -18.23 -16.41
CA GLU A 364 -4.57 -17.31 -15.36
C GLU A 364 -4.52 -17.99 -13.98
N ILE A 365 -5.48 -18.86 -13.67
CA ILE A 365 -5.47 -19.72 -12.48
C ILE A 365 -4.24 -20.62 -12.49
N ASP A 366 -3.94 -21.28 -13.61
CA ASP A 366 -2.73 -22.10 -13.75
C ASP A 366 -1.46 -21.29 -13.58
N ARG A 367 -1.41 -20.10 -14.18
CA ARG A 367 -0.25 -19.19 -14.09
C ARG A 367 -0.01 -18.71 -12.66
N LEU A 368 -1.08 -18.39 -11.91
CA LEU A 368 -0.99 -17.96 -10.52
C LEU A 368 -0.64 -19.13 -9.60
N SER A 369 -1.33 -20.26 -9.75
CA SER A 369 -1.08 -21.49 -9.00
C SER A 369 0.36 -21.96 -9.20
N GLY A 370 0.86 -21.97 -10.44
CA GLY A 370 2.24 -22.34 -10.76
C GLY A 370 3.29 -21.43 -10.13
N LYS A 371 2.99 -20.14 -9.90
CA LYS A 371 3.90 -19.21 -9.21
C LYS A 371 4.04 -19.51 -7.71
N ILE A 372 2.99 -20.05 -7.08
CA ILE A 372 2.96 -20.28 -5.63
C ILE A 372 3.14 -21.75 -5.26
N ALA A 373 2.94 -22.68 -6.19
CA ALA A 373 2.91 -24.13 -5.95
C ALA A 373 4.17 -24.63 -5.22
N THR A 374 5.37 -24.19 -5.64
CA THR A 374 6.62 -24.60 -4.99
C THR A 374 6.69 -24.10 -3.55
N SER A 375 6.28 -22.85 -3.28
CA SER A 375 6.26 -22.28 -1.93
C SER A 375 5.26 -22.99 -1.03
N VAL A 376 4.04 -23.27 -1.53
CA VAL A 376 3.02 -24.03 -0.81
C VAL A 376 3.49 -25.46 -0.53
N GLN A 377 4.15 -26.12 -1.48
CA GLN A 377 4.70 -27.47 -1.27
C GLN A 377 5.87 -27.51 -0.28
N ALA A 378 6.63 -26.42 -0.18
CA ALA A 378 7.74 -26.24 0.75
C ALA A 378 7.28 -25.83 2.15
N ASP A 379 6.05 -25.31 2.29
CA ASP A 379 5.46 -24.95 3.57
C ASP A 379 5.14 -26.22 4.38
N ARG A 380 5.83 -26.36 5.53
CA ARG A 380 5.70 -27.50 6.43
C ARG A 380 4.42 -27.45 7.27
N PHE A 381 3.78 -26.28 7.39
CA PHE A 381 2.51 -26.12 8.09
C PHE A 381 1.30 -26.36 7.18
N ALA A 382 1.47 -26.23 5.86
CA ALA A 382 0.42 -26.52 4.89
C ALA A 382 0.09 -28.02 4.75
N LYS A 383 1.01 -28.92 5.15
CA LYS A 383 0.87 -30.40 5.01
C LYS A 383 0.29 -31.10 6.24
N GLY A 384 -0.67 -30.47 6.91
CA GLY A 384 -1.31 -31.07 8.07
C GLY A 384 -2.66 -30.46 8.38
N HIS A 385 -3.64 -30.66 7.49
CA HIS A 385 -5.06 -30.64 7.84
C HIS A 385 -5.77 -31.70 7.00
N ASP A 386 -5.81 -32.92 7.52
CA ASP A 386 -6.75 -33.94 7.08
C ASP A 386 -8.13 -33.50 7.56
N ALA A 387 -8.93 -32.93 6.66
CA ALA A 387 -10.26 -32.37 6.94
C ALA A 387 -11.33 -33.46 7.18
N SER A 388 -10.98 -34.56 7.84
CA SER A 388 -11.91 -35.67 8.12
C SER A 388 -11.92 -36.16 9.57
N VAL A 389 -11.08 -35.65 10.48
CA VAL A 389 -11.13 -36.03 11.90
C VAL A 389 -10.80 -34.84 12.81
N GLU A 390 -11.81 -34.01 13.12
CA GLU A 390 -12.05 -33.37 14.43
C GLU A 390 -13.25 -32.41 14.36
N ILE A 391 -14.45 -32.95 14.12
CA ILE A 391 -15.73 -32.29 14.47
C ILE A 391 -16.41 -33.12 15.59
N ALA A 392 -15.63 -33.58 16.58
CA ALA A 392 -16.18 -34.36 17.68
C ALA A 392 -15.51 -34.15 19.05
N SER A 393 -14.59 -33.19 19.19
CA SER A 393 -13.90 -32.92 20.49
C SER A 393 -13.86 -31.45 20.92
N LEU A 394 -14.35 -30.50 20.11
CA LEU A 394 -14.49 -29.09 20.50
C LEU A 394 -15.94 -28.71 20.89
N GLY A 395 -16.76 -29.71 21.25
CA GLY A 395 -18.14 -29.51 21.72
C GLY A 395 -18.27 -29.09 23.19
N GLU A 396 -17.20 -29.06 23.98
CA GLU A 396 -17.25 -28.72 25.40
C GLU A 396 -15.96 -28.03 25.85
N ARG A 397 -15.67 -26.80 25.39
CA ARG A 397 -14.72 -25.91 26.07
C ARG A 397 -14.70 -24.42 25.69
N ASP A 398 -15.66 -23.90 24.92
CA ASP A 398 -15.74 -22.46 24.57
C ASP A 398 -16.97 -21.74 25.17
N ALA A 399 -17.39 -22.14 26.37
CA ALA A 399 -18.47 -21.46 27.10
C ALA A 399 -18.01 -20.66 28.32
N GLU A 400 -16.70 -20.49 28.57
CA GLU A 400 -16.25 -19.86 29.83
C GLU A 400 -14.99 -18.98 29.73
N ILE A 401 -14.71 -18.41 28.56
CA ILE A 401 -13.73 -17.30 28.43
C ILE A 401 -14.35 -16.18 27.58
N ASP A 402 -15.57 -15.78 27.94
CA ASP A 402 -16.16 -14.50 27.56
C ASP A 402 -16.34 -13.70 28.85
N HIS A 403 -15.67 -12.54 28.94
CA HIS A 403 -15.41 -11.70 30.12
C HIS A 403 -14.11 -11.96 30.89
N GLN A 404 -12.97 -11.46 30.40
CA GLN A 404 -12.12 -10.55 31.21
C GLN A 404 -10.83 -10.01 30.56
N HIS A 405 -10.43 -10.37 29.33
CA HIS A 405 -9.13 -9.90 28.80
C HIS A 405 -9.16 -8.95 27.59
N GLN A 406 -10.31 -8.43 27.18
CA GLN A 406 -10.40 -7.31 26.22
C GLN A 406 -10.28 -5.93 26.89
N LYS A 407 -9.24 -5.71 27.71
CA LYS A 407 -8.96 -4.35 28.21
C LYS A 407 -7.49 -3.93 28.29
N GLU A 408 -6.52 -4.74 27.86
CA GLU A 408 -5.09 -4.35 27.99
C GLU A 408 -4.21 -4.48 26.74
N ASP A 409 -4.71 -4.96 25.60
CA ASP A 409 -3.90 -5.05 24.36
C ASP A 409 -4.26 -4.01 23.27
N LEU A 410 -5.02 -2.98 23.63
CA LEU A 410 -5.39 -1.87 22.73
C LEU A 410 -4.30 -0.77 22.59
N ASP A 411 -3.12 -0.94 23.20
CA ASP A 411 -2.01 0.02 23.13
C ASP A 411 -0.78 -0.44 22.31
N ARG A 412 -0.84 -1.57 21.59
CA ARG A 412 0.31 -2.05 20.78
C ARG A 412 -0.09 -2.73 19.48
N ALA A 413 -0.52 -1.94 18.50
CA ALA A 413 -0.35 -2.26 17.07
C ALA A 413 -0.73 -1.05 16.20
N GLN A 414 0.01 0.04 16.32
CA GLN A 414 -0.04 1.11 15.33
C GLN A 414 0.71 0.69 14.06
N GLY A 415 0.11 0.98 12.90
CA GLY A 415 0.89 1.35 11.72
C GLY A 415 0.63 0.55 10.45
N ARG A 416 -0.54 0.76 9.83
CA ARG A 416 -0.93 0.54 8.42
C ARG A 416 -2.39 1.03 8.31
N ARG A 417 -2.89 1.81 7.34
CA ARG A 417 -2.84 1.70 5.87
C ARG A 417 -3.64 2.87 5.24
N VAL A 418 -3.41 3.12 3.94
CA VAL A 418 -4.39 3.35 2.84
C VAL A 418 -5.82 3.79 3.23
N GLU A 419 -6.35 4.87 2.62
CA GLU A 419 -7.79 5.19 2.69
C GLU A 419 -8.65 4.13 1.96
N LEU A 420 -9.17 3.17 2.74
CA LEU A 420 -10.26 2.27 2.39
C LEU A 420 -11.46 2.69 3.25
N VAL A 421 -12.57 3.13 2.65
CA VAL A 421 -13.83 3.28 3.40
C VAL A 421 -14.51 1.93 3.47
N GLY A 422 -13.97 1.07 4.34
CA GLY A 422 -14.60 -0.11 4.91
C GLY A 422 -15.80 0.24 5.72
N LEU A 423 -16.97 0.04 5.14
CA LEU A 423 -18.18 -0.16 5.90
C LEU A 423 -18.51 -1.63 5.76
N GLU A 424 -17.92 -2.45 6.64
CA GLU A 424 -18.44 -3.79 6.89
C GLU A 424 -19.87 -3.65 7.41
N GLY A 425 -20.82 -4.01 6.56
CA GLY A 425 -22.23 -4.06 6.90
C GLY A 425 -22.61 -5.48 7.27
N GLU A 426 -22.29 -5.94 8.49
CA GLU A 426 -22.99 -7.11 9.03
C GLU A 426 -24.45 -6.69 9.34
N ILE A 427 -25.35 -6.85 8.36
CA ILE A 427 -26.78 -6.92 8.65
C ILE A 427 -27.08 -8.36 9.07
N ARG A 428 -26.95 -8.65 10.38
CA ARG A 428 -27.44 -9.91 10.94
C ARG A 428 -28.96 -9.90 10.90
N ASP A 429 -29.52 -10.65 9.97
CA ASP A 429 -30.95 -10.92 9.87
C ASP A 429 -31.40 -11.77 11.08
N ARG A 430 -31.91 -11.12 12.13
CA ARG A 430 -32.67 -11.78 13.20
C ARG A 430 -34.13 -11.84 12.75
N ASP A 431 -34.51 -12.87 12.00
CA ASP A 431 -35.84 -13.48 12.12
C ASP A 431 -36.00 -14.72 11.21
N GLN A 432 -35.60 -15.88 11.72
CA GLN A 432 -36.20 -17.16 11.35
C GLN A 432 -36.34 -18.06 12.58
N ARG A 433 -37.34 -17.77 13.43
CA ARG A 433 -37.95 -18.80 14.27
C ARG A 433 -39.28 -19.17 13.63
N HIS A 434 -39.28 -20.23 12.84
CA HIS A 434 -40.51 -20.93 12.49
C HIS A 434 -40.77 -22.06 13.48
N ASP A 435 -41.76 -21.77 14.30
CA ASP A 435 -42.62 -22.67 15.03
C ASP A 435 -43.04 -23.90 14.19
N ARG A 436 -42.73 -25.10 14.69
CA ARG A 436 -43.54 -26.31 14.52
C ARG A 436 -43.38 -27.24 15.72
N GLY A 437 -44.26 -27.04 16.70
CA GLY A 437 -45.18 -28.10 17.13
C GLY A 437 -44.79 -28.90 18.36
N ARG A 438 -45.53 -28.67 19.45
CA ARG A 438 -46.25 -29.74 20.14
C ARG A 438 -47.43 -29.23 20.96
N LEU A 439 -48.55 -29.88 20.70
CA LEU A 439 -49.81 -29.88 21.46
C LEU A 439 -49.61 -30.27 22.93
N GLN A 440 -50.34 -29.60 23.83
CA GLN A 440 -51.18 -30.12 24.94
C GLN A 440 -51.42 -28.94 25.90
N GLU A 441 -52.59 -28.30 25.82
CA GLU A 441 -53.76 -28.56 26.67
C GLU A 441 -53.55 -28.29 28.18
N LEU A 442 -54.22 -27.22 28.60
CA LEU A 442 -55.09 -27.08 29.79
C LEU A 442 -54.49 -26.77 31.16
N ASP A 443 -55.06 -25.67 31.68
CA ASP A 443 -55.61 -25.44 33.02
C ASP A 443 -54.87 -24.50 34.00
N GLU A 444 -55.70 -23.54 34.43
CA GLU A 444 -55.65 -22.53 35.51
C GLU A 444 -54.86 -21.23 35.33
#